data_AF-A0A349ML88-F1
#
_entry.id   AF-A0A349ML88-F1
#
_cell.length_a   1.000
_cell.length_b   1.000
_cell.length_c   1.000
_cell.angle_alpha   90.00
_cell.angle_beta   90.00
_cell.angle_gamma   90.00
#
_symmetry.space_group_name_H-M   'P 1'
#
loop_
_entity.id
_entity.type
_entity.pdbx_description
1 polymer ?
#
loop_
_entity_poly.entity_id
_entity_poly.type
_entity_poly.pdbx_seq_one_letter_code
_entity_poly.pdbx_strand_id
1 'polypeptide(L)'
;MTPSDEARRLLRKADQDRAVFHAIKNQPGIDAEMACFHAQQAVEKCLKAVLLANRITFRRTHNLDELVDRILDQRLPFPFAADHFSLLNPFAVLLRYEDLDLIGISPKETETIMEEARRWAGEVVEKSGVHP
;
A
#
# COMPACT_ATOMS: atom_id res chain seq x y z
N MET A 1 3.64 22.86 -4.54
CA MET A 1 3.42 21.44 -4.90
C MET A 1 1.96 21.14 -4.68
N THR A 2 1.23 20.71 -5.70
CA THR A 2 -0.21 20.44 -5.58
C THR A 2 -0.44 19.08 -4.90
N PRO A 3 -1.63 18.82 -4.31
CA PRO A 3 -1.97 17.48 -3.81
C PRO A 3 -1.84 16.38 -4.88
N SER A 4 -2.08 16.70 -6.16
CA SER A 4 -1.91 15.77 -7.29
C SER A 4 -0.43 15.44 -7.56
N ASP A 5 0.47 16.41 -7.43
CA ASP A 5 1.91 16.17 -7.57
C ASP A 5 2.44 15.26 -6.46
N GLU A 6 1.96 15.45 -5.23
CA GLU A 6 2.35 14.62 -4.09
C GLU A 6 1.76 13.20 -4.21
N ALA A 7 0.53 13.06 -4.71
CA ALA A 7 -0.05 11.75 -5.02
C ALA A 7 0.81 10.98 -6.05
N ARG A 8 1.22 11.63 -7.15
CA ARG A 8 2.12 11.03 -8.14
C ARG A 8 3.49 10.69 -7.56
N ARG A 9 4.01 11.52 -6.65
CA ARG A 9 5.26 11.24 -5.94
C ARG A 9 5.13 10.01 -5.03
N LEU A 10 4.01 9.85 -4.34
CA LEU A 10 3.75 8.66 -3.54
C LEU A 10 3.66 7.39 -4.40
N LEU A 11 3.00 7.44 -5.57
CA LEU A 11 2.99 6.31 -6.49
C LEU A 11 4.40 5.92 -6.96
N ARG A 12 5.26 6.88 -7.30
CA ARG A 12 6.66 6.58 -7.64
C ARG A 12 7.43 5.93 -6.49
N LYS A 13 7.16 6.34 -5.25
CA LYS A 13 7.77 5.69 -4.08
C LYS A 13 7.20 4.28 -3.86
N ALA A 14 5.89 4.09 -4.07
CA ALA A 14 5.29 2.76 -4.05
C ALA A 14 5.92 1.83 -5.11
N ASP A 15 6.23 2.37 -6.30
CA ASP A 15 6.95 1.64 -7.34
C ASP A 15 8.36 1.23 -6.91
N GLN A 16 9.06 2.07 -6.14
CA GLN A 16 10.37 1.75 -5.57
C GLN A 16 10.28 0.61 -4.55
N ASP A 17 9.33 0.67 -3.61
CA ASP A 17 9.11 -0.41 -2.64
C ASP A 17 8.72 -1.71 -3.34
N ARG A 18 7.84 -1.63 -4.34
CA ARG A 18 7.46 -2.78 -5.17
C ARG A 18 8.65 -3.39 -5.90
N ALA A 19 9.56 -2.57 -6.43
CA ALA A 19 10.79 -3.08 -7.05
C ALA A 19 11.70 -3.80 -6.03
N VAL A 20 11.82 -3.27 -4.82
CA VAL A 20 12.58 -3.94 -3.74
C VAL A 20 11.93 -5.27 -3.36
N PHE A 21 10.60 -5.31 -3.16
CA PHE A 21 9.86 -6.55 -2.91
C PHE A 21 10.21 -7.62 -3.94
N HIS A 22 10.09 -7.31 -5.24
CA HIS A 22 10.38 -8.27 -6.30
C HIS A 22 11.84 -8.70 -6.35
N ALA A 23 12.77 -7.82 -6.01
CA ALA A 23 14.20 -8.13 -5.97
C ALA A 23 14.56 -9.10 -4.84
N ILE A 24 13.86 -9.04 -3.69
CA ILE A 24 14.26 -9.78 -2.49
C ILE A 24 13.32 -10.94 -2.10
N LYS A 25 12.09 -11.01 -2.63
CA LYS A 25 11.07 -12.01 -2.22
C LYS A 25 11.49 -13.48 -2.34
N ASN A 26 12.43 -13.78 -3.25
CA ASN A 26 12.96 -15.12 -3.50
C ASN A 26 14.46 -15.21 -3.24
N GLN A 27 15.05 -14.18 -2.62
CA GLN A 27 16.50 -14.11 -2.43
C GLN A 27 16.91 -15.01 -1.25
N PRO A 28 17.77 -16.02 -1.46
CA PRO A 28 18.24 -16.86 -0.37
C PRO A 28 18.97 -16.03 0.69
N GLY A 29 18.66 -16.29 1.97
CA GLY A 29 19.28 -15.59 3.10
C GLY A 29 18.68 -14.21 3.42
N ILE A 30 17.57 -13.83 2.76
CA ILE A 30 16.75 -12.69 3.15
C ILE A 30 15.42 -13.22 3.70
N ASP A 31 15.08 -12.77 4.90
CA ASP A 31 13.81 -13.08 5.56
C ASP A 31 12.61 -12.58 4.71
N ALA A 32 11.61 -13.43 4.53
CA ALA A 32 10.44 -13.12 3.69
C ALA A 32 9.68 -11.88 4.19
N GLU A 33 9.81 -11.57 5.47
CA GLU A 33 9.20 -10.44 6.15
C GLU A 33 9.82 -9.12 5.72
N MET A 34 11.10 -9.10 5.32
CA MET A 34 11.69 -7.91 4.69
C MET A 34 11.02 -7.63 3.34
N ALA A 35 10.70 -8.67 2.55
CA ALA A 35 9.91 -8.50 1.35
C ALA A 35 8.52 -7.97 1.72
N CYS A 36 7.79 -8.66 2.61
CA CYS A 36 6.43 -8.29 2.99
C CYS A 36 6.34 -6.87 3.58
N PHE A 37 7.37 -6.40 4.27
CA PHE A 37 7.50 -5.00 4.70
C PHE A 37 7.45 -4.04 3.51
N HIS A 38 8.24 -4.28 2.46
CA HIS A 38 8.19 -3.45 1.26
C HIS A 38 6.84 -3.54 0.54
N ALA A 39 6.17 -4.69 0.53
CA ALA A 39 4.82 -4.78 0.00
C ALA A 39 3.82 -3.93 0.81
N GLN A 40 3.84 -4.03 2.15
CA GLN A 40 3.03 -3.18 3.03
C GLN A 40 3.30 -1.69 2.75
N GLN A 41 4.57 -1.31 2.65
CA GLN A 41 5.00 0.05 2.37
C GLN A 41 4.52 0.55 1.00
N ALA A 42 4.50 -0.31 0.00
CA ALA A 42 3.96 0.00 -1.33
C ALA A 42 2.44 0.21 -1.27
N VAL A 43 1.70 -0.67 -0.59
CA VAL A 43 0.24 -0.55 -0.41
C VAL A 43 -0.11 0.72 0.36
N GLU A 44 0.55 1.00 1.48
CA GLU A 44 0.34 2.21 2.28
C GLU A 44 0.47 3.49 1.42
N LYS A 45 1.50 3.55 0.59
CA LYS A 45 1.75 4.68 -0.32
C LYS A 45 0.69 4.78 -1.41
N CYS A 46 0.19 3.65 -1.93
CA CYS A 46 -0.92 3.63 -2.89
C CYS A 46 -2.21 4.19 -2.27
N LEU A 47 -2.59 3.74 -1.08
CA LEU A 47 -3.78 4.25 -0.37
C LEU A 47 -3.66 5.76 -0.09
N LYS A 48 -2.49 6.20 0.40
CA LYS A 48 -2.22 7.63 0.64
C LYS A 48 -2.23 8.45 -0.65
N ALA A 49 -1.74 7.92 -1.76
CA ALA A 49 -1.81 8.58 -3.06
C ALA A 49 -3.27 8.82 -3.49
N VAL A 50 -4.13 7.82 -3.32
CA VAL A 50 -5.58 7.93 -3.59
C VAL A 50 -6.23 9.01 -2.74
N LEU A 51 -5.95 9.02 -1.43
CA LEU A 51 -6.46 10.05 -0.52
C LEU A 51 -6.02 11.46 -0.95
N LEU A 52 -4.73 11.65 -1.27
CA LEU A 52 -4.20 12.95 -1.71
C LEU A 52 -4.76 13.40 -3.05
N ALA A 53 -4.92 12.49 -4.01
CA ALA A 53 -5.49 12.78 -5.32
C ALA A 53 -6.94 13.30 -5.21
N ASN A 54 -7.66 12.85 -4.17
CA ASN A 54 -9.02 13.29 -3.85
C ASN A 54 -9.06 14.40 -2.78
N ARG A 55 -7.90 15.00 -2.42
CA ARG A 55 -7.76 16.07 -1.42
C ARG A 55 -8.27 15.69 -0.01
N ILE A 56 -8.23 14.41 0.33
CA ILE A 56 -8.65 13.89 1.64
C ILE A 56 -7.44 13.89 2.57
N THR A 57 -7.63 14.47 3.77
CA THR A 57 -6.59 14.50 4.81
C THR A 57 -6.62 13.24 5.67
N PHE A 58 -5.42 12.80 6.04
CA PHE A 58 -5.18 11.65 6.91
C PHE A 58 -4.07 11.96 7.90
N ARG A 59 -4.13 11.34 9.08
CA ARG A 59 -3.06 11.43 10.08
C ARG A 59 -1.86 10.57 9.68
N ARG A 60 -0.70 10.80 10.29
CA ARG A 60 0.44 9.90 10.12
C ARG A 60 0.12 8.55 10.76
N THR A 61 -0.09 7.54 9.92
CA THR A 61 -0.37 6.15 10.32
C THR A 61 0.28 5.19 9.34
N HIS A 62 0.60 3.99 9.84
CA HIS A 62 1.02 2.83 9.05
C HIS A 62 -0.07 1.74 9.01
N ASN A 63 -1.20 1.98 9.68
CA ASN A 63 -2.34 1.09 9.66
C ASN A 63 -3.11 1.29 8.34
N LEU A 64 -3.20 0.24 7.54
CA LEU A 64 -3.89 0.23 6.26
C LEU A 64 -5.41 0.30 6.45
N ASP A 65 -5.96 -0.30 7.52
CA ASP A 65 -7.40 -0.28 7.80
C ASP A 65 -7.86 1.15 8.06
N GLU A 66 -7.07 1.92 8.82
CA GLU A 66 -7.33 3.34 9.03
C GLU A 66 -7.30 4.15 7.73
N LEU A 67 -6.53 3.75 6.72
CA LEU A 67 -6.51 4.44 5.43
C LEU A 67 -7.71 4.04 4.57
N VAL A 68 -8.09 2.76 4.61
CA VAL A 68 -9.27 2.22 3.92
C VAL A 68 -10.54 2.84 4.48
N ASP A 69 -10.70 2.90 5.80
CA ASP A 69 -11.85 3.54 6.46
C ASP A 69 -12.03 4.98 5.95
N ARG A 70 -10.93 5.72 5.76
CA ARG A 70 -10.99 7.10 5.25
C ARG A 70 -11.38 7.18 3.78
N ILE A 71 -11.04 6.18 2.97
CA ILE A 71 -11.49 6.06 1.58
C ILE A 71 -12.99 5.78 1.54
N LEU A 72 -13.46 4.85 2.38
CA LEU A 72 -14.86 4.43 2.47
C LEU A 72 -15.76 5.54 3.03
N ASP A 73 -15.31 6.26 4.07
CA ASP A 73 -16.00 7.42 4.66
C ASP A 73 -16.32 8.51 3.63
N GLN A 74 -15.43 8.67 2.64
CA GLN A 74 -15.57 9.65 1.56
C GLN A 74 -16.33 9.09 0.34
N ARG A 75 -16.84 7.86 0.44
CA ARG A 75 -17.59 7.15 -0.61
C ARG A 75 -16.83 7.08 -1.93
N LEU A 76 -15.50 7.03 -1.88
CA LEU A 76 -14.69 6.82 -3.07
C LEU A 76 -14.90 5.40 -3.61
N PRO A 77 -14.87 5.20 -4.94
CA PRO A 77 -14.91 3.86 -5.51
C PRO A 77 -13.76 2.99 -5.00
N PHE A 78 -14.11 1.93 -4.28
CA PHE A 78 -13.17 0.99 -3.68
C PHE A 78 -13.58 -0.44 -4.09
N PRO A 79 -12.80 -1.12 -4.95
CA PRO A 79 -13.21 -2.39 -5.57
C PRO A 79 -12.87 -3.62 -4.72
N PHE A 80 -12.44 -3.44 -3.48
CA PHE A 80 -11.99 -4.52 -2.58
C PHE A 80 -12.90 -4.63 -1.36
N ALA A 81 -12.79 -5.75 -0.63
CA ALA A 81 -13.37 -5.84 0.71
C ALA A 81 -12.67 -4.86 1.67
N ALA A 82 -13.38 -4.37 2.69
CA ALA A 82 -12.85 -3.37 3.61
C ALA A 82 -11.58 -3.85 4.35
N ASP A 83 -11.45 -5.15 4.57
CA ASP A 83 -10.35 -5.82 5.26
C ASP A 83 -9.29 -6.40 4.29
N HIS A 84 -9.40 -6.13 2.99
CA HIS A 84 -8.52 -6.73 1.96
C HIS A 84 -7.02 -6.51 2.23
N PHE A 85 -6.67 -5.38 2.84
CA PHE A 85 -5.28 -5.01 3.13
C PHE A 85 -4.84 -5.35 4.56
N SER A 86 -5.74 -5.81 5.43
CA SER A 86 -5.48 -5.95 6.87
C SER A 86 -4.36 -6.95 7.18
N LEU A 87 -4.21 -7.99 6.36
CA LEU A 87 -3.14 -9.00 6.49
C LEU A 87 -1.72 -8.42 6.34
N LEU A 88 -1.58 -7.23 5.75
CA LEU A 88 -0.29 -6.58 5.60
C LEU A 88 0.06 -5.67 6.79
N ASN A 89 -0.89 -5.33 7.68
CA ASN A 89 -0.64 -4.46 8.83
C ASN A 89 0.48 -4.94 9.77
N PRO A 90 0.65 -6.25 10.05
CA PRO A 90 1.77 -6.72 10.87
C PRO A 90 3.14 -6.35 10.29
N PHE A 91 3.27 -6.24 8.97
CA PHE A 91 4.50 -5.87 8.27
C PHE A 91 4.73 -4.35 8.18
N ALA A 92 3.96 -3.53 8.90
CA ALA A 92 4.16 -2.08 8.94
C ALA A 92 5.51 -1.66 9.54
N VAL A 93 6.13 -2.53 10.34
CA VAL A 93 7.41 -2.30 11.01
C VAL A 93 8.25 -3.57 10.98
N LEU A 94 9.57 -3.42 10.79
CA LEU A 94 10.53 -4.54 10.73
C LEU A 94 10.87 -5.15 12.11
N LEU A 95 10.61 -4.44 13.22
CA LEU A 95 11.07 -4.79 14.57
C LEU A 95 10.10 -5.69 15.36
N ARG A 96 9.56 -6.75 14.76
CA ARG A 96 8.74 -7.74 15.49
C ARG A 96 9.39 -9.11 15.41
N TYR A 97 10.33 -9.38 16.33
CA TYR A 97 11.10 -10.62 16.38
C TYR A 97 10.29 -11.85 16.85
N GLU A 98 9.08 -11.70 17.38
CA GLU A 98 8.42 -12.76 18.17
C GLU A 98 7.10 -13.31 17.60
N ASP A 99 6.48 -12.71 16.56
CA ASP A 99 5.08 -13.06 16.17
C ASP A 99 4.84 -13.36 14.66
N LEU A 100 5.88 -13.41 13.82
CA LEU A 100 5.69 -13.47 12.35
C LEU A 100 5.33 -14.87 11.82
N ASP A 101 5.75 -15.94 12.52
CA ASP A 101 5.39 -17.34 12.18
C ASP A 101 3.87 -17.59 12.19
N LEU A 102 3.08 -16.68 12.80
CA LEU A 102 1.63 -16.74 12.87
C LEU A 102 0.93 -15.98 11.74
N ILE A 103 1.65 -15.19 10.94
CA ILE A 103 1.05 -14.42 9.85
C ILE A 103 0.91 -15.36 8.65
N GLY A 104 -0.25 -15.99 8.55
CA GLY A 104 -0.58 -16.98 7.52
C GLY A 104 -0.74 -16.44 6.10
N ILE A 105 0.04 -15.44 5.67
CA ILE A 105 0.05 -14.94 4.29
C ILE A 105 1.34 -15.31 3.58
N SER A 106 1.22 -15.88 2.38
CA SER A 106 2.38 -16.21 1.56
C SER A 106 2.96 -14.97 0.84
N PRO A 107 4.24 -14.99 0.43
CA PRO A 107 4.79 -13.96 -0.45
C PRO A 107 4.00 -13.79 -1.75
N LYS A 108 3.38 -14.87 -2.25
CA LYS A 108 2.57 -14.83 -3.48
C LYS A 108 1.26 -14.07 -3.28
N GLU A 109 0.58 -14.30 -2.16
CA GLU A 109 -0.63 -13.55 -1.80
C GLU A 109 -0.30 -12.08 -1.53
N THR A 110 0.80 -11.83 -0.81
CA THR A 110 1.32 -10.47 -0.58
C THR A 110 1.59 -9.72 -1.89
N GLU A 111 2.19 -10.40 -2.86
CA GLU A 111 2.41 -9.85 -4.21
C GLU A 111 1.09 -9.48 -4.90
N THR A 112 0.10 -10.38 -4.87
CA THR A 112 -1.22 -10.12 -5.46
C THR A 112 -1.86 -8.87 -4.88
N ILE A 113 -1.93 -8.76 -3.55
CA ILE A 113 -2.51 -7.62 -2.84
C ILE A 113 -1.79 -6.32 -3.23
N MET A 114 -0.46 -6.35 -3.29
CA MET A 114 0.36 -5.19 -3.66
C MET A 114 0.09 -4.73 -5.11
N GLU A 115 0.06 -5.66 -6.06
CA GLU A 115 -0.17 -5.33 -7.48
C GLU A 115 -1.59 -4.81 -7.71
N GLU A 116 -2.59 -5.36 -7.01
CA GLU A 116 -3.97 -4.88 -7.03
C GLU A 116 -4.08 -3.45 -6.51
N ALA A 117 -3.49 -3.15 -5.35
CA ALA A 117 -3.44 -1.81 -4.77
C ALA A 117 -2.79 -0.82 -5.74
N ARG A 118 -1.66 -1.21 -6.34
CA ARG A 118 -0.89 -0.34 -7.24
C ARG A 118 -1.63 -0.06 -8.54
N ARG A 119 -2.27 -1.06 -9.14
CA ARG A 119 -3.08 -0.89 -10.35
C ARG A 119 -4.23 0.08 -10.09
N TRP A 120 -5.03 -0.21 -9.06
CA TRP A 120 -6.18 0.61 -8.71
C TRP A 120 -5.80 2.05 -8.36
N ALA A 121 -4.77 2.25 -7.52
CA ALA A 121 -4.32 3.60 -7.16
C ALA A 121 -3.81 4.40 -8.35
N GLY A 122 -3.14 3.75 -9.31
CA GLY A 122 -2.71 4.36 -10.57
C GLY A 122 -3.89 4.92 -11.36
N GLU A 123 -4.92 4.10 -11.58
CA GLU A 123 -6.13 4.50 -12.30
C GLU A 123 -6.85 5.69 -11.65
N VAL A 124 -6.92 5.70 -10.31
CA VAL A 124 -7.54 6.80 -9.56
C VAL A 124 -6.74 8.09 -9.69
N VAL A 125 -5.42 8.04 -9.47
CA VAL A 125 -4.54 9.22 -9.51
C VAL A 125 -4.46 9.82 -10.91
N GLU A 126 -4.49 9.00 -11.96
CA GLU A 126 -4.54 9.46 -13.35
C GLU A 126 -5.84 10.21 -13.66
N LYS A 127 -7.00 9.66 -13.25
CA LYS A 127 -8.32 10.29 -13.43
C LYS A 127 -8.45 11.61 -12.67
N SER A 128 -7.91 11.70 -11.45
CA SER A 128 -7.91 12.94 -10.66
C SER A 128 -7.03 14.05 -11.25
N GLY A 129 -6.12 13.73 -12.18
CA GLY A 129 -5.33 14.69 -12.94
C GLY A 129 -6.05 15.26 -14.17
N VAL A 130 -7.22 14.71 -14.53
CA VAL A 130 -8.06 15.16 -15.64
C VAL A 130 -9.27 15.90 -15.05
N HIS A 131 -9.04 17.07 -14.48
CA HIS A 131 -10.10 18.06 -14.27
C HIS A 131 -9.64 19.38 -14.91
N PRO A 132 -10.37 19.89 -15.92
CA PRO A 132 -10.04 21.15 -16.60
C PRO A 132 -10.13 22.36 -15.67
#